data_AF-A0A1L8FKN8-F1
#
_entry.id   AF-A0A1L8FKN8-F1
#
_cell.length_a   1.000
_cell.length_b   1.000
_cell.length_c   1.000
_cell.angle_alpha   90.00
_cell.angle_beta   90.00
_cell.angle_gamma   90.00
#
_symmetry.space_group_name_H-M   'P 1'
#
loop_
_entity.id
_entity.type
_entity.pdbx_description
1 polymer ?
#
loop_
_entity_poly.entity_id
_entity_poly.type
_entity_poly.pdbx_seq_one_letter_code
_entity_poly.pdbx_strand_id
1 'polypeptide(L)'
;MDSDTLFQDLCSRVIHQLGKLQEHLIPLTEKYLLLQGFDTLTLFEDPEDELFKDREEWAQMTKEERLQSNLNALLGLEKKLEKMVVQHSNQTSSRENGLFGGLQDVLAQVAALKSNMTRIGKIMRLSMDTASSTEDDISKGDVFDEKVEGYKVLKRLSFWVIRSLPDMRKLHGYNGAEKKTIS
;
A
#
# COMPACT_ATOMS: atom_id res chain seq x y z
N MET A 1 -12.24 -18.96 20.45
CA MET A 1 -12.60 -18.39 19.14
C MET A 1 -12.05 -19.34 18.11
N ASP A 2 -12.89 -19.83 17.19
CA ASP A 2 -12.45 -20.75 16.14
C ASP A 2 -11.48 -20.04 15.18
N SER A 3 -10.50 -20.77 14.64
CA SER A 3 -9.46 -20.23 13.74
C SER A 3 -10.09 -19.60 12.50
N ASP A 4 -11.17 -20.20 11.99
CA ASP A 4 -11.90 -19.72 10.82
C ASP A 4 -12.66 -18.41 11.12
N THR A 5 -13.25 -18.28 12.31
CA THR A 5 -13.90 -17.03 12.74
C THR A 5 -12.89 -15.88 12.88
N LEU A 6 -11.69 -16.19 13.40
CA LEU A 6 -10.62 -15.20 13.52
C LEU A 6 -10.09 -14.76 12.14
N PHE A 7 -9.94 -15.70 11.20
CA PHE A 7 -9.50 -15.40 9.85
C PHE A 7 -10.48 -14.48 9.11
N GLN A 8 -11.78 -14.76 9.25
CA GLN A 8 -12.83 -13.95 8.64
C GLN A 8 -12.92 -12.53 9.23
N ASP A 9 -12.82 -12.39 10.56
CA ASP A 9 -12.74 -11.07 11.23
C ASP A 9 -11.55 -10.25 10.72
N LEU A 10 -10.37 -10.89 10.61
CA LEU A 10 -9.18 -10.22 10.09
C LEU A 10 -9.34 -9.76 8.65
N CYS A 11 -9.89 -10.61 7.77
CA CYS A 11 -10.15 -10.25 6.38
C CYS A 11 -11.14 -9.08 6.28
N SER A 12 -12.26 -9.13 7.02
CA SER A 12 -13.23 -8.04 7.10
C SER A 12 -12.60 -6.73 7.57
N ARG A 13 -11.75 -6.80 8.62
CA ARG A 13 -11.04 -5.64 9.16
C ARG A 13 -10.06 -5.03 8.16
N VAL A 14 -9.30 -5.87 7.44
CA VAL A 14 -8.38 -5.43 6.39
C VAL A 14 -9.12 -4.79 5.23
N ILE A 15 -10.25 -5.37 4.78
CA ILE A 15 -11.10 -4.79 3.73
C ILE A 15 -11.58 -3.39 4.13
N HIS A 16 -12.03 -3.23 5.37
CA HIS A 16 -12.46 -1.94 5.91
C HIS A 16 -11.31 -0.92 5.99
N GLN A 17 -10.14 -1.36 6.46
CA GLN A 17 -8.94 -0.51 6.53
C GLN A 17 -8.49 -0.05 5.13
N LEU A 18 -8.53 -0.92 4.12
CA LEU A 18 -8.23 -0.58 2.74
C LEU A 18 -9.19 0.49 2.20
N GLY A 19 -10.50 0.35 2.44
CA GLY A 19 -11.49 1.35 2.05
C GLY A 19 -11.24 2.72 2.68
N LYS A 20 -11.02 2.75 4.01
CA LYS A 20 -10.69 3.99 4.73
C LYS A 20 -9.38 4.64 4.24
N LEU A 21 -8.36 3.82 4.01
CA LEU A 21 -7.08 4.31 3.50
C LEU A 21 -7.26 4.94 2.12
N GLN A 22 -8.06 4.33 1.23
CA GLN A 22 -8.39 4.90 -0.07
C GLN A 22 -9.08 6.27 0.04
N GLU A 23 -10.09 6.37 0.91
CA GLU A 23 -10.83 7.61 1.15
C GLU A 23 -9.93 8.74 1.66
N HIS A 24 -8.91 8.42 2.47
CA HIS A 24 -7.95 9.41 2.97
C HIS A 24 -6.85 9.76 1.96
N LEU A 25 -6.43 8.80 1.12
CA LEU A 25 -5.34 9.02 0.17
C LEU A 25 -5.70 10.00 -0.94
N ILE A 26 -6.96 10.00 -1.40
CA ILE A 26 -7.43 10.90 -2.47
C ILE A 26 -7.21 12.38 -2.09
N PRO A 27 -7.85 12.92 -1.04
CA PRO A 27 -7.70 14.33 -0.67
C PRO A 27 -6.27 14.66 -0.21
N LEU A 28 -5.54 13.70 0.36
CA LEU A 28 -4.13 13.91 0.72
C LEU A 28 -3.24 14.08 -0.51
N THR A 29 -3.47 13.29 -1.57
CA THR A 29 -2.70 13.35 -2.81
C THR A 29 -2.98 14.64 -3.57
N GLU A 30 -4.25 15.05 -3.66
CA GLU A 30 -4.64 16.34 -4.25
C GLU A 30 -3.96 17.51 -3.53
N LYS A 31 -4.00 17.49 -2.19
CA LYS A 31 -3.34 18.49 -1.35
C LYS A 31 -1.83 18.49 -1.54
N TYR A 32 -1.22 17.31 -1.66
CA TYR A 32 0.20 17.19 -1.93
C TYR A 32 0.57 17.86 -3.26
N LEU A 33 -0.15 17.53 -4.34
CA LEU A 33 0.08 18.11 -5.67
C LEU A 33 -0.05 19.64 -5.65
N LEU A 34 -1.12 20.16 -5.01
CA LEU A 34 -1.34 21.60 -4.86
C LEU A 34 -0.18 22.29 -4.16
N LEU A 35 0.27 21.74 -3.02
CA LEU A 35 1.33 22.36 -2.21
C LEU A 35 2.73 22.25 -2.84
N GLN A 36 2.94 21.26 -3.70
CA GLN A 36 4.23 21.08 -4.39
C GLN A 36 4.33 21.82 -5.73
N GLY A 37 3.23 22.39 -6.23
CA GLY A 37 3.17 23.11 -7.51
C GLY A 37 2.96 22.18 -8.71
N PHE A 38 2.28 21.05 -8.50
CA PHE A 38 1.90 20.08 -9.53
C PHE A 38 0.40 20.11 -9.83
N ASP A 39 -0.24 21.27 -9.67
CA ASP A 39 -1.68 21.49 -9.87
C ASP A 39 -2.15 21.24 -11.32
N THR A 40 -1.21 21.16 -12.26
CA THR A 40 -1.45 20.84 -13.66
C THR A 40 -1.32 19.35 -14.00
N LEU A 41 -0.81 18.51 -13.08
CA LEU A 41 -0.74 17.07 -13.31
C LEU A 41 -2.11 16.42 -13.07
N THR A 42 -2.65 15.79 -14.11
CA THR A 42 -3.82 14.92 -14.01
C THR A 42 -3.48 13.71 -13.15
N LEU A 43 -4.22 13.53 -12.05
CA LEU A 43 -4.05 12.39 -11.14
C LEU A 43 -4.06 11.08 -11.95
N PHE A 44 -2.98 10.30 -11.81
CA PHE A 44 -2.85 8.95 -12.37
C PHE A 44 -2.66 8.83 -13.89
N GLU A 45 -2.41 9.91 -14.63
CA GLU A 45 -1.98 9.82 -16.03
C GLU A 45 -0.47 9.52 -16.11
N ASP A 46 -0.09 8.26 -15.95
CA ASP A 46 1.20 7.78 -16.47
C ASP A 46 0.95 6.55 -17.35
N PRO A 47 1.09 6.68 -18.68
CA PRO A 47 0.82 5.59 -19.62
C PRO A 47 1.86 4.46 -19.58
N GLU A 48 3.03 4.67 -18.94
CA GLU A 48 4.08 3.66 -18.78
C GLU A 48 4.14 3.03 -17.39
N ASP A 49 3.09 3.19 -16.58
CA ASP A 49 3.10 2.73 -15.18
C ASP A 49 3.47 1.25 -15.07
N GLU A 50 4.69 0.98 -14.56
CA GLU A 50 5.18 -0.36 -14.21
C GLU A 50 4.19 -1.12 -13.32
N LEU A 51 3.31 -0.38 -12.64
CA LEU A 51 2.18 -0.86 -11.83
C LEU A 51 1.19 -1.75 -12.62
N PHE A 52 1.17 -1.66 -13.95
CA PHE A 52 0.30 -2.46 -14.81
C PHE A 52 1.02 -3.54 -15.62
N LYS A 53 2.36 -3.55 -15.66
CA LYS A 53 3.14 -4.53 -16.44
C LYS A 53 2.95 -5.96 -15.96
N ASP A 54 2.43 -6.12 -14.75
CA ASP A 54 2.39 -7.39 -14.03
C ASP A 54 0.99 -8.03 -13.98
N ARG A 55 0.07 -7.60 -14.85
CA ARG A 55 -1.35 -8.01 -14.77
C ARG A 55 -1.56 -9.49 -15.14
N GLU A 56 -0.78 -10.01 -16.08
CA GLU A 56 -0.85 -11.40 -16.53
C GLU A 56 -0.22 -12.36 -15.53
N GLU A 57 0.95 -12.03 -14.98
CA GLU A 57 1.59 -12.80 -13.90
C GLU A 57 0.68 -12.83 -12.66
N TRP A 58 0.12 -11.68 -12.28
CA TRP A 58 -0.81 -11.60 -11.17
C TRP A 58 -2.06 -12.47 -11.34
N ALA A 59 -2.55 -12.61 -12.56
CA ALA A 59 -3.72 -13.45 -12.85
C ALA A 59 -3.44 -14.93 -12.57
N GLN A 60 -2.20 -15.38 -12.77
CA GLN A 60 -1.75 -16.76 -12.57
C GLN A 60 -1.38 -17.08 -11.12
N MET A 61 -1.12 -16.07 -10.29
CA MET A 61 -0.79 -16.26 -8.87
C MET A 61 -1.97 -16.82 -8.05
N THR A 62 -1.64 -17.75 -7.16
CA THR A 62 -2.49 -18.27 -6.08
C THR A 62 -2.87 -17.18 -5.08
N LYS A 63 -3.85 -17.47 -4.20
CA LYS A 63 -4.30 -16.52 -3.16
C LYS A 63 -3.15 -16.21 -2.19
N GLU A 64 -2.37 -17.23 -1.85
CA GLU A 64 -1.18 -17.19 -1.02
C GLU A 64 -0.10 -16.30 -1.64
N GLU A 65 0.23 -16.51 -2.92
CA GLU A 65 1.24 -15.73 -3.64
C GLU A 65 0.83 -14.25 -3.77
N ARG A 66 -0.45 -13.98 -4.07
CA ARG A 66 -0.96 -12.60 -4.14
C ARG A 66 -0.90 -11.91 -2.78
N LEU A 67 -1.27 -12.60 -1.70
CA LEU A 67 -1.16 -12.04 -0.34
C LEU A 67 0.30 -11.78 0.04
N GLN A 68 1.20 -12.71 -0.28
CA GLN A 68 2.64 -12.56 -0.06
C GLN A 68 3.18 -11.35 -0.81
N SER A 69 2.85 -11.21 -2.09
CA SER A 69 3.27 -10.07 -2.89
C SER A 69 2.68 -8.74 -2.39
N ASN A 70 1.41 -8.73 -1.98
CA ASN A 70 0.78 -7.54 -1.41
C ASN A 70 1.47 -7.12 -0.10
N LEU A 71 1.83 -8.08 0.76
CA LEU A 71 2.59 -7.83 1.99
C LEU A 71 3.98 -7.25 1.71
N ASN A 72 4.71 -7.83 0.76
CA ASN A 72 6.05 -7.35 0.40
C ASN A 72 6.01 -5.94 -0.20
N ALA A 73 5.03 -5.66 -1.06
CA ALA A 73 4.82 -4.32 -1.60
C ALA A 73 4.47 -3.30 -0.50
N LEU A 74 3.62 -3.68 0.46
CA LEU A 74 3.26 -2.81 1.58
C LEU A 74 4.48 -2.46 2.46
N LEU A 75 5.38 -3.42 2.70
CA LEU A 75 6.63 -3.18 3.45
C LEU A 75 7.52 -2.16 2.74
N GLY A 76 7.66 -2.25 1.41
CA GLY A 76 8.41 -1.27 0.63
C GLY A 76 7.76 0.11 0.64
N LEU A 77 6.43 0.17 0.52
CA LEU A 77 5.67 1.43 0.54
C LEU A 77 5.71 2.10 1.91
N GLU A 78 5.62 1.33 3.00
CA GLU A 78 5.72 1.86 4.36
C GLU A 78 7.05 2.57 4.59
N LYS A 79 8.19 1.94 4.23
CA LYS A 79 9.52 2.58 4.37
C LYS A 79 9.63 3.88 3.58
N LYS A 80 9.11 3.91 2.35
CA LYS A 80 9.11 5.13 1.52
C LYS A 80 8.22 6.21 2.13
N LEU A 81 7.08 5.83 2.69
CA LEU A 81 6.19 6.75 3.40
C LEU A 81 6.80 7.28 4.70
N GLU A 82 7.51 6.46 5.48
CA GLU A 82 8.26 6.89 6.66
C GLU A 82 9.28 7.96 6.29
N LYS A 83 10.07 7.73 5.22
CA LYS A 83 11.02 8.72 4.69
C LYS A 83 10.33 10.03 4.31
N MET A 84 9.20 9.95 3.60
CA MET A 84 8.39 11.10 3.21
C MET A 84 7.87 11.89 4.42
N VAL A 85 7.39 11.21 5.46
CA VAL A 85 6.95 11.85 6.72
C VAL A 85 8.11 12.59 7.38
N VAL A 86 9.31 11.98 7.45
CA VAL A 86 10.50 12.63 8.02
C VAL A 86 10.89 13.89 7.23
N GLN A 87 10.88 13.83 5.90
CA GLN A 87 11.16 15.00 5.04
C GLN A 87 10.20 16.16 5.33
N HIS A 88 8.91 15.88 5.45
CA HIS A 88 7.90 16.90 5.74
C HIS A 88 7.86 17.33 7.21
N SER A 89 8.46 16.57 8.14
CA SER A 89 8.47 16.92 9.56
C SER A 89 9.22 18.21 9.86
N ASN A 90 10.24 18.55 9.06
CA ASN A 90 11.06 19.75 9.24
C ASN A 90 10.54 20.96 8.46
N GLN A 91 9.46 20.80 7.70
CA GLN A 91 8.89 21.86 6.86
C GLN A 91 7.70 22.52 7.57
N THR A 92 7.87 23.77 8.03
CA THR A 92 6.82 24.54 8.72
C THR A 92 5.53 24.63 7.89
N SER A 93 5.66 24.91 6.59
CA SER A 93 4.51 25.01 5.67
C SER A 93 3.70 23.71 5.58
N SER A 94 4.35 22.54 5.70
CA SER A 94 3.65 21.24 5.68
C SER A 94 2.82 21.03 6.94
N ARG A 95 3.28 21.53 8.10
CA ARG A 95 2.54 21.44 9.37
C ARG A 95 1.36 22.39 9.39
N GLU A 96 1.56 23.65 9.01
CA GLU A 96 0.52 24.69 9.01
C GLU A 96 -0.61 24.36 8.03
N ASN A 97 -0.26 23.84 6.86
CA ASN A 97 -1.26 23.46 5.87
C ASN A 97 -1.89 22.10 6.19
N GLY A 98 -1.41 21.37 7.21
CA GLY A 98 -1.93 20.06 7.62
C GLY A 98 -1.59 18.91 6.66
N LEU A 99 -0.57 19.04 5.82
CA LEU A 99 -0.06 17.96 4.98
C LEU A 99 0.72 16.94 5.84
N PHE A 100 1.56 17.43 6.74
CA PHE A 100 2.32 16.59 7.66
C PHE A 100 1.42 15.69 8.51
N GLY A 101 0.36 16.26 9.11
CA GLY A 101 -0.62 15.49 9.89
C GLY A 101 -1.31 14.40 9.06
N GLY A 102 -1.73 14.73 7.84
CA GLY A 102 -2.34 13.73 6.94
C GLY A 102 -1.39 12.60 6.55
N LEU A 103 -0.09 12.90 6.33
CA LEU A 103 0.93 11.88 6.08
C LEU A 103 1.16 10.99 7.31
N GLN A 104 1.13 11.55 8.52
CA GLN A 104 1.21 10.77 9.76
C GLN A 104 0.01 9.83 9.93
N ASP A 105 -1.20 10.32 9.63
CA ASP A 105 -2.43 9.52 9.72
C ASP A 105 -2.42 8.37 8.71
N VAL A 106 -1.95 8.61 7.49
CA VAL A 106 -1.80 7.57 6.47
C VAL A 106 -0.73 6.55 6.89
N LEU A 107 0.41 6.98 7.44
CA LEU A 107 1.44 6.08 7.96
C LEU A 107 0.90 5.19 9.09
N ALA A 108 0.15 5.75 10.03
CA ALA A 108 -0.48 4.99 11.10
C ALA A 108 -1.48 3.94 10.57
N GLN A 109 -2.26 4.29 9.54
CA GLN A 109 -3.18 3.36 8.88
C GLN A 109 -2.42 2.23 8.17
N VAL A 110 -1.33 2.55 7.46
CA VAL A 110 -0.47 1.57 6.78
C VAL A 110 0.15 0.59 7.80
N ALA A 111 0.67 1.09 8.92
CA ALA A 111 1.22 0.25 9.98
C ALA A 111 0.16 -0.70 10.59
N ALA A 112 -1.05 -0.20 10.83
CA ALA A 112 -2.17 -1.01 11.33
C ALA A 112 -2.62 -2.07 10.32
N LEU A 113 -2.63 -1.72 9.03
CA LEU A 113 -2.98 -2.61 7.93
C LEU A 113 -1.94 -3.74 7.80
N LYS A 114 -0.64 -3.39 7.80
CA LYS A 114 0.47 -4.33 7.79
C LYS A 114 0.37 -5.34 8.93
N SER A 115 0.05 -4.87 10.13
CA SER A 115 -0.11 -5.73 11.30
C SER A 115 -1.21 -6.78 11.09
N ASN A 116 -2.38 -6.38 10.60
CA ASN A 116 -3.49 -7.31 10.35
C ASN A 116 -3.20 -8.26 9.17
N MET A 117 -2.65 -7.77 8.06
CA MET A 117 -2.26 -8.61 6.93
C MET A 117 -1.17 -9.62 7.31
N THR A 118 -0.22 -9.22 8.16
CA THR A 118 0.81 -10.13 8.69
C THR A 118 0.19 -11.26 9.52
N ARG A 119 -0.85 -10.97 10.30
CA ARG A 119 -1.59 -12.00 11.06
C ARG A 119 -2.30 -12.99 10.14
N ILE A 120 -2.90 -12.50 9.05
CA ILE A 120 -3.49 -13.35 8.00
C ILE A 120 -2.41 -14.24 7.38
N GLY A 121 -1.27 -13.65 6.97
CA GLY A 121 -0.14 -14.40 6.42
C GLY A 121 0.39 -15.49 7.35
N LYS A 122 0.44 -15.23 8.67
CA LYS A 122 0.80 -16.25 9.68
C LYS A 122 -0.19 -17.41 9.74
N ILE A 123 -1.50 -17.13 9.68
CA ILE A 123 -2.54 -18.18 9.65
C ILE A 123 -2.39 -19.03 8.38
N MET A 124 -2.10 -18.39 7.25
CA MET A 124 -1.87 -19.06 5.96
C MET A 124 -0.46 -19.65 5.79
N ARG A 125 0.40 -19.55 6.82
CA ARG A 125 1.78 -20.06 6.83
C ARG A 125 2.67 -19.52 5.69
N LEU A 126 2.49 -18.26 5.32
CA LEU A 126 3.27 -17.63 4.27
C LEU A 126 4.69 -17.28 4.76
N SER A 127 5.69 -17.49 3.88
CA SER A 127 7.07 -17.04 4.13
C SER A 127 7.17 -15.56 3.86
N MET A 128 7.19 -14.76 4.92
CA MET A 128 7.47 -13.33 4.78
C MET A 128 8.94 -13.13 4.46
N ASP A 129 9.26 -13.15 3.18
CA ASP A 129 10.56 -12.72 2.71
C ASP A 129 10.63 -11.22 2.96
N THR A 130 11.37 -10.82 3.99
CA THR A 130 11.87 -9.45 4.12
C THR A 130 12.93 -9.23 3.04
N ALA A 131 12.57 -9.42 1.77
CA ALA A 131 13.40 -9.00 0.67
C ALA A 131 13.48 -7.48 0.79
N SER A 132 14.63 -7.01 1.28
CA SER A 132 15.04 -5.64 1.04
C SER A 132 14.92 -5.46 -0.46
N SER A 133 13.96 -4.67 -0.92
CA SER A 133 14.08 -4.03 -2.21
C SER A 133 15.39 -3.25 -2.14
N THR A 134 16.43 -3.88 -2.63
CA THR A 134 17.71 -3.27 -2.96
C THR A 134 17.44 -2.08 -3.86
N GLU A 135 18.23 -1.04 -3.66
CA GLU A 135 18.15 0.29 -4.27
C GLU A 135 17.25 1.28 -3.53
N ASP A 136 17.64 1.56 -2.28
CA ASP A 136 17.74 2.96 -1.87
C ASP A 136 18.88 3.57 -2.69
N ASP A 137 18.60 3.95 -3.94
CA ASP A 137 19.46 4.90 -4.62
C ASP A 137 19.31 6.22 -3.87
N ILE A 138 20.33 6.55 -3.09
CA ILE A 138 20.48 7.86 -2.45
C ILE A 138 20.84 8.81 -3.58
N SER A 139 19.86 9.10 -4.43
CA SER A 139 19.83 10.32 -5.17
C SER A 139 19.86 11.43 -4.12
N LYS A 140 20.98 12.16 -4.04
CA LYS A 140 21.00 13.55 -3.58
C LYS A 140 20.24 14.38 -4.63
N GLY A 141 18.97 14.04 -4.82
CA GLY A 141 18.11 14.63 -5.81
C GLY A 141 17.85 16.07 -5.44
N ASP A 142 17.67 16.90 -6.46
CA ASP A 142 17.20 18.25 -6.26
C ASP A 142 15.85 18.22 -5.51
N VAL A 143 15.45 19.32 -4.89
CA VAL A 143 14.14 19.47 -4.21
C VAL A 143 13.00 19.05 -5.16
N PHE A 144 13.17 19.23 -6.46
CA PHE A 144 12.24 18.75 -7.48
C PHE A 144 12.09 17.22 -7.49
N ASP A 145 13.19 16.47 -7.42
CA ASP A 145 13.17 15.00 -7.41
C ASP A 145 12.48 14.47 -6.15
N GLU A 146 12.71 15.10 -5.00
CA GLU A 146 12.03 14.74 -3.74
C GLU A 146 10.51 14.93 -3.84
N LYS A 147 10.08 16.02 -4.50
CA LYS A 147 8.65 16.30 -4.74
C LYS A 147 8.01 15.27 -5.66
N VAL A 148 8.70 14.89 -6.74
CA VAL A 148 8.22 13.86 -7.67
C VAL A 148 8.15 12.50 -6.98
N GLU A 149 9.17 12.14 -6.19
CA GLU A 149 9.17 10.88 -5.45
C GLU A 149 8.06 10.81 -4.40
N GLY A 150 7.78 11.91 -3.68
CA GLY A 150 6.65 11.94 -2.74
C GLY A 150 5.30 11.72 -3.43
N TYR A 151 5.09 12.30 -4.61
CA TYR A 151 3.88 12.01 -5.41
C TYR A 151 3.82 10.53 -5.83
N LYS A 152 4.93 9.97 -6.34
CA LYS A 152 5.01 8.55 -6.73
C LYS A 152 4.68 7.63 -5.56
N VAL A 153 5.09 7.95 -4.34
CA VAL A 153 4.76 7.15 -3.14
C VAL A 153 3.25 7.13 -2.89
N LEU A 154 2.60 8.29 -2.87
CA LEU A 154 1.14 8.39 -2.66
C LEU A 154 0.35 7.71 -3.78
N LYS A 155 0.81 7.89 -5.03
CA LYS A 155 0.24 7.24 -6.21
C LYS A 155 0.34 5.71 -6.13
N ARG A 156 1.53 5.18 -5.84
CA ARG A 156 1.77 3.74 -5.70
C ARG A 156 0.96 3.12 -4.57
N LEU A 157 0.85 3.82 -3.44
CA LEU A 157 0.02 3.36 -2.32
C LEU A 157 -1.46 3.30 -2.70
N SER A 158 -1.97 4.30 -3.42
CA SER A 158 -3.35 4.31 -3.92
C SER A 158 -3.63 3.13 -4.86
N PHE A 159 -2.73 2.86 -5.80
CA PHE A 159 -2.85 1.70 -6.69
C PHE A 159 -2.76 0.38 -5.94
N TRP A 160 -1.84 0.27 -4.99
CA TRP A 160 -1.70 -0.92 -4.16
C TRP A 160 -3.00 -1.21 -3.39
N VAL A 161 -3.68 -0.18 -2.86
CA VAL A 161 -4.98 -0.34 -2.19
C VAL A 161 -6.05 -0.87 -3.15
N ILE A 162 -6.16 -0.27 -4.34
CA ILE A 162 -7.12 -0.69 -5.38
C ILE A 162 -6.86 -2.14 -5.80
N ARG A 163 -5.59 -2.55 -5.94
CA ARG A 163 -5.20 -3.91 -6.28
C ARG A 163 -5.50 -4.90 -5.16
N SER A 164 -5.17 -4.54 -3.93
CA SER A 164 -5.25 -5.43 -2.77
C SER A 164 -6.69 -5.72 -2.34
N LEU A 165 -7.60 -4.77 -2.56
CA LEU A 165 -8.99 -4.89 -2.09
C LEU A 165 -9.76 -6.08 -2.71
N PRO A 166 -9.74 -6.30 -4.04
CA PRO A 166 -10.28 -7.52 -4.65
C PRO A 166 -9.66 -8.82 -4.12
N ASP A 167 -8.33 -8.84 -3.90
CA ASP A 167 -7.64 -10.04 -3.40
C ASP A 167 -8.08 -10.36 -1.96
N MET A 168 -8.23 -9.34 -1.11
CA MET A 168 -8.74 -9.51 0.24
C MET A 168 -10.21 -9.95 0.28
N ARG A 169 -11.04 -9.46 -0.64
CA ARG A 169 -12.44 -9.93 -0.78
C ARG A 169 -12.50 -11.41 -1.19
N LYS A 170 -11.62 -11.86 -2.08
CA LYS A 170 -11.51 -13.27 -2.46
C LYS A 170 -11.03 -14.13 -1.29
N LEU A 171 -10.10 -13.63 -0.48
CA LEU A 171 -9.65 -14.29 0.75
C LEU A 171 -10.75 -14.37 1.82
N HIS A 172 -11.58 -13.34 1.97
CA HIS A 172 -12.75 -13.39 2.85
C HIS A 172 -13.75 -14.48 2.40
N GLY A 173 -13.86 -14.77 1.10
CA GLY A 173 -14.65 -15.91 0.61
C GLY A 173 -13.99 -17.28 0.77
N TYR A 174 -12.77 -17.36 1.34
CA TYR A 174 -11.99 -18.59 1.39
C TYR A 174 -12.31 -19.45 2.62
N ASN A 175 -12.72 -20.71 2.39
CA ASN A 175 -13.03 -21.69 3.43
C ASN A 175 -11.97 -22.80 3.56
N GLY A 176 -10.71 -22.58 3.16
CA GLY A 176 -9.61 -23.55 3.32
C GLY A 176 -9.77 -24.90 2.60
N ALA A 177 -10.82 -25.07 1.78
CA ALA A 177 -11.28 -26.35 1.26
C ALA A 177 -11.21 -26.49 -0.27
N GLU A 178 -10.37 -25.71 -0.96
CA GLU A 178 -9.92 -26.10 -2.31
C GLU A 178 -8.85 -27.18 -2.17
N LYS A 179 -9.26 -28.37 -1.70
CA LYS A 179 -8.52 -29.60 -1.97
C LYS A 179 -8.39 -29.68 -3.49
N LYS A 180 -7.15 -29.78 -3.96
CA LYS A 180 -6.77 -30.23 -5.30
C LYS A 180 -7.70 -31.37 -5.74
N THR A 181 -8.75 -31.05 -6.50
CA THR A 181 -9.35 -31.99 -7.44
C THR A 181 -8.39 -32.06 -8.62
N ILE A 182 -7.35 -32.87 -8.45
CA ILE A 182 -6.65 -33.44 -9.59
C ILE A 182 -7.59 -34.54 -10.09
N SER A 183 -8.21 -34.29 -11.23
CA SER A 183 -8.84 -35.33 -12.05
C SER A 183 -7.79 -36.02 -12.91
#